data_AF-A0A061NQS9-F1
#
_entry.id   AF-A0A061NQS9-F1
#
_cell.length_a   1.000
_cell.length_b   1.000
_cell.length_c   1.000
_cell.angle_alpha   90.00
_cell.angle_beta   90.00
_cell.angle_gamma   90.00
#
_symmetry.space_group_name_H-M   'P 1'
#
loop_
_entity.id
_entity.type
_entity.pdbx_description
1 polymer ?
#
loop_
_entity_poly.entity_id
_entity_poly.type
_entity_poly.pdbx_seq_one_letter_code
_entity_poly.pdbx_strand_id
1 'polypeptide(L)'
;MGKLLEAKIKQLNHSVTIVATNSEPEHIRYAEVDLIVSTVPINSAEKPVIVVSPFLKAHEHDLLTQAIVNTQKPEVSALKTLLGSADNIHFLSSTHRFQVIEDLVQPLIDTDRVNTVYMESTFAREQRSSTYIGGGIAIPHGSPDHVFTPTVKMGVLPEQSIGTQPSPYRSLDRR
;
A
#
# COMPACT_ATOMS: atom_id res chain seq x y z
N MET A 1 32.54 3.21 10.84
CA MET A 1 31.85 1.91 11.03
C MET A 1 30.46 1.82 10.38
N GLY A 2 30.04 2.74 9.49
CA GLY A 2 28.66 2.73 8.99
C GLY A 2 28.36 1.94 7.71
N LYS A 3 29.36 1.36 7.04
CA LYS A 3 29.18 0.68 5.73
C LYS A 3 28.32 -0.59 5.79
N LEU A 4 28.32 -1.31 6.93
CA LEU A 4 27.54 -2.54 7.07
C LEU A 4 26.04 -2.25 7.19
N LEU A 5 25.68 -1.29 8.06
CA LEU A 5 24.30 -0.87 8.23
C LEU A 5 23.75 -0.23 6.95
N GLU A 6 24.54 0.60 6.28
CA GLU A 6 24.22 1.12 4.95
C GLU A 6 23.89 0.00 3.95
N ALA A 7 24.74 -1.03 3.85
CA ALA A 7 24.53 -2.15 2.93
C ALA A 7 23.25 -2.92 3.26
N LYS A 8 22.95 -3.11 4.56
CA LYS A 8 21.72 -3.77 5.02
C LYS A 8 20.47 -2.97 4.68
N ILE A 9 20.48 -1.66 4.90
CA ILE A 9 19.34 -0.79 4.56
C ILE A 9 19.08 -0.80 3.04
N LYS A 10 20.14 -0.69 2.23
CA LYS A 10 20.04 -0.77 0.76
C LYS A 10 19.51 -2.11 0.26
N GLN A 11 19.82 -3.20 0.96
CA GLN A 11 19.31 -4.54 0.64
C GLN A 11 17.81 -4.67 0.99
N LEU A 12 17.35 -4.00 2.05
CA LEU A 12 15.97 -4.12 2.53
C LEU A 12 14.99 -3.24 1.78
N ASN A 13 15.40 -2.04 1.39
CA ASN A 13 14.50 -1.10 0.74
C ASN A 13 15.25 -0.23 -0.27
N HIS A 14 15.05 -0.51 -1.56
CA HIS A 14 15.67 0.21 -2.67
C HIS A 14 15.13 1.64 -2.86
N SER A 15 14.01 1.99 -2.22
CA SER A 15 13.43 3.33 -2.27
C SER A 15 14.07 4.31 -1.28
N VAL A 16 14.96 3.82 -0.39
CA VAL A 16 15.65 4.66 0.59
C VAL A 16 16.95 5.22 -0.01
N THR A 17 17.10 6.54 0.01
CA THR A 17 18.34 7.21 -0.36
C THR A 17 19.16 7.52 0.90
N ILE A 18 20.40 7.02 0.93
CA ILE A 18 21.34 7.29 2.04
C ILE A 18 22.10 8.58 1.71
N VAL A 19 21.77 9.65 2.41
CA VAL A 19 22.35 10.98 2.19
C VAL A 19 23.75 11.10 2.81
N ALA A 20 23.96 10.53 4.01
CA ALA A 20 25.24 10.56 4.70
C ALA A 20 25.38 9.41 5.69
N THR A 21 26.62 9.10 6.06
CA THR A 21 26.95 8.13 7.11
C THR A 21 28.02 8.71 8.02
N ASN A 22 27.72 8.85 9.30
CA ASN A 22 28.59 9.48 10.28
C ASN A 22 28.89 8.52 11.43
N SER A 23 30.12 8.57 11.96
CA SER A 23 30.52 7.74 13.11
C SER A 23 30.42 8.50 14.44
N GLU A 24 30.27 9.81 14.41
CA GLU A 24 30.16 10.69 15.58
C GLU A 24 28.92 11.59 15.45
N PRO A 25 27.96 11.52 16.39
CA PRO A 25 26.67 12.20 16.25
C PRO A 25 26.69 13.70 16.58
N GLU A 26 27.78 14.24 17.16
CA GLU A 26 27.73 15.51 17.90
C GLU A 26 27.69 16.80 17.05
N HIS A 27 27.81 16.76 15.71
CA HIS A 27 27.87 17.99 14.89
C HIS A 27 27.15 17.92 13.53
N ILE A 28 26.16 17.03 13.38
CA ILE A 28 25.59 16.77 12.06
C ILE A 28 24.40 17.68 11.77
N ARG A 29 24.51 18.51 10.73
CA ARG A 29 23.37 19.26 10.18
C ARG A 29 22.51 18.33 9.31
N TYR A 30 21.37 17.89 9.85
CA TYR A 30 20.42 16.97 9.21
C TYR A 30 19.32 17.68 8.38
N ALA A 31 19.59 18.87 7.85
CA ALA A 31 18.55 19.74 7.27
C ALA A 31 17.77 19.07 6.13
N GLU A 32 18.39 18.14 5.39
CA GLU A 32 17.83 17.52 4.18
C GLU A 32 17.43 16.05 4.32
N VAL A 33 17.30 15.51 5.54
CA VAL A 33 16.87 14.11 5.73
C VAL A 33 15.51 14.02 6.41
N ASP A 34 14.78 12.94 6.07
CA ASP A 34 13.47 12.63 6.63
C ASP A 34 13.54 11.74 7.87
N LEU A 35 14.60 10.91 7.98
CA LEU A 35 14.81 9.94 9.04
C LEU A 35 16.31 9.79 9.36
N ILE A 36 16.64 9.64 10.63
CA ILE A 36 17.98 9.28 11.10
C ILE A 36 17.94 7.83 11.60
N VAL A 37 18.83 6.98 11.07
CA VAL A 37 19.07 5.63 11.58
C VAL A 37 20.39 5.63 12.33
N SER A 38 20.37 5.25 13.60
CA SER A 38 21.54 5.28 14.47
C SER A 38 21.78 3.94 15.15
N THR A 39 23.04 3.62 15.45
CA THR A 39 23.40 2.47 16.29
C THR A 39 23.60 2.84 17.74
N VAL A 40 23.43 4.12 18.09
CA VAL A 40 23.53 4.66 19.44
C VAL A 40 22.36 5.64 19.70
N PRO A 41 21.92 5.81 20.95
CA PRO A 41 20.90 6.81 21.27
C PRO A 41 21.34 8.23 20.88
N ILE A 42 20.43 9.00 20.29
CA ILE A 42 20.62 10.42 19.96
C ILE A 42 19.50 11.19 20.65
N ASN A 43 19.85 12.04 21.63
CA ASN A 43 18.88 12.71 22.49
C ASN A 43 18.49 14.12 22.01
N SER A 44 19.17 14.67 21.00
CA SER A 44 19.06 16.07 20.57
C SER A 44 18.86 16.24 19.06
N ALA A 45 18.05 15.38 18.44
CA ALA A 45 17.73 15.48 17.01
C ALA A 45 16.37 16.15 16.77
N GLU A 46 16.31 17.06 15.80
CA GLU A 46 15.05 17.67 15.33
C GLU A 46 14.24 16.74 14.40
N LYS A 47 14.90 15.73 13.84
CA LYS A 47 14.32 14.74 12.92
C LYS A 47 14.01 13.43 13.65
N PRO A 48 13.08 12.61 13.14
CA PRO A 48 12.84 11.26 13.68
C PRO A 48 14.14 10.45 13.74
N VAL A 49 14.39 9.80 14.88
CA VAL A 49 15.55 8.90 15.08
C VAL A 49 15.04 7.50 15.38
N ILE A 50 15.54 6.51 14.66
CA ILE A 50 15.42 5.10 15.01
C ILE A 50 16.79 4.56 15.41
N VAL A 51 16.84 3.90 16.57
CA VAL A 51 18.05 3.25 17.08
C VAL A 51 17.96 1.75 16.79
N VAL A 52 18.95 1.22 16.07
CA VAL A 52 19.01 -0.18 15.63
C VAL A 52 20.37 -0.78 15.94
N SER A 53 20.46 -2.11 15.99
CA SER A 53 21.75 -2.78 16.09
C SER A 53 22.57 -2.63 14.78
N PRO A 54 23.91 -2.65 14.83
CA PRO A 54 24.76 -2.54 13.64
C PRO A 54 24.52 -3.62 12.57
N PHE A 55 23.94 -4.75 12.98
CA PHE A 55 23.64 -5.89 12.11
C PHE A 55 22.22 -5.89 11.57
N LEU A 56 21.36 -4.98 12.06
CA LEU A 56 19.95 -4.89 11.74
C LEU A 56 19.27 -6.26 11.85
N LYS A 57 18.96 -6.68 13.08
CA LYS A 57 18.35 -7.98 13.37
C LYS A 57 16.95 -8.02 12.78
N ALA A 58 16.45 -9.23 12.47
CA ALA A 58 15.15 -9.41 11.81
C ALA A 58 13.98 -8.63 12.45
N HIS A 59 13.89 -8.57 13.79
CA HIS A 59 12.84 -7.82 14.49
C HIS A 59 12.95 -6.29 14.33
N GLU A 60 14.13 -5.77 13.98
CA GLU A 60 14.37 -4.34 13.74
C GLU A 60 13.97 -3.94 12.32
N HIS A 61 13.72 -4.90 11.42
CA HIS A 61 13.31 -4.62 10.04
C HIS A 61 11.91 -4.00 10.01
N ASP A 62 10.99 -4.51 10.82
CA ASP A 62 9.63 -3.99 10.89
C ASP A 62 9.61 -2.57 11.45
N LEU A 63 10.43 -2.31 12.48
CA LEU A 63 10.59 -0.97 13.06
C LEU A 63 11.14 0.01 12.02
N LEU A 64 12.17 -0.39 11.27
CA LEU A 64 12.75 0.44 10.20
C LEU A 64 11.74 0.68 9.08
N THR A 65 11.01 -0.35 8.66
CA THR A 65 10.00 -0.26 7.60
C THR A 65 8.88 0.69 8.02
N GLN A 66 8.37 0.57 9.24
CA GLN A 66 7.36 1.48 9.79
C GLN A 66 7.89 2.90 9.89
N ALA A 67 9.14 3.10 10.35
CA ALA A 67 9.75 4.42 10.39
C ALA A 67 9.82 5.06 9.00
N ILE A 68 10.26 4.31 7.98
CA ILE A 68 10.32 4.76 6.58
C ILE A 68 8.93 5.11 6.04
N VAL A 69 7.92 4.28 6.33
CA VAL A 69 6.53 4.54 5.91
C VAL A 69 5.96 5.78 6.61
N ASN A 70 6.32 6.02 7.87
CA ASN A 70 5.88 7.18 8.63
C ASN A 70 6.60 8.47 8.22
N THR A 71 7.84 8.38 7.73
CA THR A 71 8.61 9.53 7.24
C THR A 71 8.24 9.90 5.81
N GLN A 72 7.77 8.93 5.02
CA GLN A 72 6.93 9.24 3.87
C GLN A 72 5.68 9.91 4.44
N LYS A 73 5.61 11.24 4.39
CA LYS A 73 4.32 11.95 4.50
C LYS A 73 3.39 11.16 3.61
N PRO A 74 2.38 10.49 4.16
CA PRO A 74 1.68 9.58 3.33
C PRO A 74 1.01 10.47 2.29
N GLU A 75 1.20 10.15 1.01
CA GLU A 75 0.15 10.43 0.05
C GLU A 75 -1.10 9.58 0.39
N VAL A 76 -1.53 9.59 1.66
CA VAL A 76 -2.92 9.43 2.08
C VAL A 76 -3.78 10.40 1.26
N SER A 77 -3.21 11.50 0.75
CA SER A 77 -3.82 12.37 -0.26
C SER A 77 -4.46 11.60 -1.43
N ALA A 78 -3.73 10.75 -2.16
CA ALA A 78 -4.23 10.23 -3.43
C ALA A 78 -5.43 9.29 -3.25
N LEU A 79 -5.30 8.28 -2.40
CA LEU A 79 -6.40 7.35 -2.14
C LEU A 79 -7.57 8.04 -1.44
N LYS A 80 -7.31 8.94 -0.47
CA LYS A 80 -8.38 9.72 0.18
C LYS A 80 -9.10 10.64 -0.82
N THR A 81 -8.37 11.21 -1.77
CA THR A 81 -8.93 12.08 -2.83
C THR A 81 -9.77 11.27 -3.79
N LEU A 82 -9.29 10.10 -4.21
CA LEU A 82 -10.00 9.21 -5.13
C LEU A 82 -11.22 8.54 -4.48
N LEU A 83 -11.14 8.20 -3.20
CA LEU A 83 -12.29 7.75 -2.42
C LEU A 83 -13.27 8.90 -2.22
N GLY A 84 -12.80 10.11 -1.91
CA GLY A 84 -13.60 11.34 -1.78
C GLY A 84 -14.57 11.37 -0.59
N SER A 85 -15.26 10.27 -0.30
CA SER A 85 -16.23 10.09 0.79
C SER A 85 -16.13 8.67 1.35
N ALA A 86 -16.53 8.50 2.61
CA ALA A 86 -16.74 7.20 3.24
C ALA A 86 -17.84 6.38 2.53
N ASP A 87 -18.77 7.03 1.83
CA ASP A 87 -19.84 6.36 1.04
C ASP A 87 -19.29 5.55 -0.15
N ASN A 88 -18.00 5.71 -0.46
CA ASN A 88 -17.32 4.89 -1.45
C ASN A 88 -16.67 3.63 -0.86
N ILE A 89 -16.88 3.36 0.44
CA ILE A 89 -16.48 2.13 1.12
C ILE A 89 -17.73 1.30 1.41
N HIS A 90 -17.79 0.09 0.86
CA HIS A 90 -18.95 -0.80 0.92
C HIS A 90 -18.57 -2.12 1.60
N PHE A 91 -19.34 -2.55 2.60
CA PHE A 91 -19.22 -3.89 3.16
C PHE A 91 -20.06 -4.85 2.33
N LEU A 92 -19.40 -5.76 1.62
CA LEU A 92 -20.03 -6.65 0.66
C LEU A 92 -20.18 -8.05 1.24
N SER A 93 -21.31 -8.71 0.97
CA SER A 93 -21.57 -10.09 1.41
C SER A 93 -21.39 -11.13 0.31
N SER A 94 -21.12 -10.69 -0.92
CA SER A 94 -21.03 -11.57 -2.09
C SER A 94 -19.81 -12.49 -2.04
N THR A 95 -20.03 -13.75 -2.42
CA THR A 95 -18.99 -14.78 -2.55
C THR A 95 -18.50 -14.97 -3.99
N HIS A 96 -19.06 -14.22 -4.94
CA HIS A 96 -18.72 -14.32 -6.36
C HIS A 96 -18.06 -13.03 -6.89
N ARG A 97 -16.84 -13.13 -7.41
CA ARG A 97 -16.03 -11.96 -7.80
C ARG A 97 -16.68 -11.04 -8.83
N PHE A 98 -17.40 -11.59 -9.81
CA PHE A 98 -18.06 -10.75 -10.82
C PHE A 98 -19.25 -9.99 -10.24
N GLN A 99 -19.92 -10.56 -9.24
CA GLN A 99 -20.95 -9.83 -8.50
C GLN A 99 -20.31 -8.72 -7.66
N VAL A 100 -19.17 -8.99 -6.99
CA VAL A 100 -18.42 -7.94 -6.27
C VAL A 100 -18.01 -6.80 -7.20
N ILE A 101 -17.57 -7.10 -8.42
CA ILE A 101 -17.24 -6.08 -9.42
C ILE A 101 -18.49 -5.29 -9.82
N GLU A 102 -19.60 -5.98 -10.09
CA GLU A 102 -20.87 -5.33 -10.44
C GLU A 102 -21.33 -4.38 -9.32
N ASP A 103 -21.34 -4.85 -8.07
CA ASP A 103 -21.74 -4.08 -6.89
C ASP A 103 -20.87 -2.81 -6.69
N LEU A 104 -19.60 -2.85 -7.12
CA LEU A 104 -18.69 -1.71 -7.03
C LEU A 104 -18.75 -0.77 -8.24
N VAL A 105 -19.00 -1.30 -9.44
CA VAL A 105 -19.01 -0.52 -10.69
C VAL A 105 -20.38 0.11 -10.95
N GLN A 106 -21.48 -0.56 -10.63
CA GLN A 106 -22.82 -0.05 -10.89
C GLN A 106 -23.04 1.35 -10.28
N PRO A 107 -22.63 1.62 -9.02
CA PRO A 107 -22.80 2.95 -8.45
C PRO A 107 -21.87 4.01 -9.07
N LEU A 108 -20.79 3.62 -9.76
CA LEU A 108 -19.97 4.56 -10.55
C LEU A 108 -20.68 4.95 -11.86
N ILE A 109 -21.44 4.04 -12.46
CA ILE A 109 -22.28 4.30 -13.62
C ILE A 109 -23.45 5.20 -13.21
N ASP A 110 -24.15 4.84 -12.13
CA ASP A 110 -25.33 5.58 -11.64
C ASP A 110 -25.01 7.02 -11.22
N THR A 111 -23.73 7.33 -10.96
CA THR A 111 -23.25 8.66 -10.57
C THR A 111 -22.42 9.35 -11.66
N ASP A 112 -22.52 8.86 -12.91
CA ASP A 112 -21.84 9.41 -14.10
C ASP A 112 -20.32 9.59 -13.94
N ARG A 113 -19.68 8.74 -13.13
CA ARG A 113 -18.21 8.73 -12.97
C ARG A 113 -17.53 7.99 -14.10
N VAL A 114 -18.22 7.00 -14.66
CA VAL A 114 -17.82 6.18 -15.80
C VAL A 114 -19.03 5.95 -16.70
N ASN A 115 -18.82 5.56 -17.94
CA ASN A 115 -19.93 5.15 -18.82
C ASN A 115 -20.31 3.67 -18.61
N THR A 116 -21.41 3.24 -19.23
CA THR A 116 -21.94 1.87 -19.13
C THR A 116 -20.99 0.79 -19.67
N VAL A 117 -20.13 1.12 -20.64
CA VAL A 117 -19.14 0.20 -21.23
C VAL A 117 -18.00 -0.12 -20.25
N TYR A 118 -17.81 0.70 -19.21
CA TYR A 118 -16.78 0.46 -18.19
C TYR A 118 -16.96 -0.89 -17.48
N MET A 119 -18.21 -1.33 -17.23
CA MET A 119 -18.51 -2.64 -16.65
C MET A 119 -17.95 -3.79 -17.49
N GLU A 120 -18.27 -3.79 -18.78
CA GLU A 120 -17.82 -4.83 -19.73
C GLU A 120 -16.30 -4.89 -19.81
N SER A 121 -15.64 -3.72 -19.86
CA SER A 121 -14.18 -3.66 -19.89
C SER A 121 -13.54 -4.19 -18.60
N THR A 122 -14.17 -3.96 -17.45
CA THR A 122 -13.72 -4.46 -16.14
C THR A 122 -13.87 -5.98 -16.05
N PHE A 123 -15.00 -6.52 -16.51
CA PHE A 123 -15.20 -7.97 -16.60
C PHE A 123 -14.21 -8.63 -17.56
N ALA A 124 -13.95 -8.03 -18.73
CA ALA A 124 -12.97 -8.54 -19.68
C ALA A 124 -11.55 -8.53 -19.08
N ARG A 125 -11.22 -7.53 -18.25
CA ARG A 125 -9.95 -7.46 -17.53
C ARG A 125 -9.81 -8.59 -16.50
N GLU A 126 -10.83 -8.83 -15.69
CA GLU A 126 -10.84 -9.89 -14.67
C GLU A 126 -10.85 -11.30 -15.30
N GLN A 127 -11.53 -11.48 -16.43
CA GLN A 127 -11.56 -12.76 -17.14
C GLN A 127 -10.21 -13.16 -17.74
N ARG A 128 -9.42 -12.20 -18.25
CA ARG A 128 -8.07 -12.52 -18.78
C ARG A 128 -7.16 -13.07 -17.70
N SER A 129 -7.21 -12.48 -16.51
CA SER A 129 -6.46 -12.91 -15.34
C SER A 129 -7.01 -12.21 -14.11
N SER A 130 -7.01 -12.94 -13.00
CA SER A 130 -7.38 -12.41 -11.68
C SER A 130 -6.68 -11.08 -11.40
N THR A 131 -7.41 -10.09 -10.92
CA THR A 131 -6.86 -8.81 -10.46
C THR A 131 -6.43 -8.85 -8.99
N TYR A 132 -6.40 -10.05 -8.39
CA TYR A 132 -5.82 -10.30 -7.07
C TYR A 132 -4.30 -10.11 -7.10
N ILE A 133 -3.77 -9.34 -6.14
CA ILE A 133 -2.33 -9.01 -6.06
C ILE A 133 -1.64 -9.58 -4.81
N GLY A 134 -2.33 -10.43 -4.04
CA GLY A 134 -1.84 -10.92 -2.76
C GLY A 134 -2.32 -10.10 -1.57
N GLY A 135 -2.06 -10.59 -0.36
CA GLY A 135 -2.37 -9.88 0.89
C GLY A 135 -3.86 -9.62 1.14
N GLY A 136 -4.76 -10.37 0.50
CA GLY A 136 -6.20 -10.15 0.62
C GLY A 136 -6.74 -9.00 -0.24
N ILE A 137 -5.94 -8.46 -1.17
CA ILE A 137 -6.29 -7.28 -1.99
C ILE A 137 -6.49 -7.69 -3.46
N ALA A 138 -7.55 -7.18 -4.08
CA ALA A 138 -7.80 -7.23 -5.51
C ALA A 138 -8.10 -5.83 -6.05
N ILE A 139 -7.68 -5.55 -7.30
CA ILE A 139 -7.81 -4.23 -7.93
C ILE A 139 -8.52 -4.36 -9.30
N PRO A 140 -9.83 -4.69 -9.31
CA PRO A 140 -10.59 -4.72 -10.54
C PRO A 140 -10.67 -3.30 -11.15
N HIS A 141 -10.36 -3.19 -12.43
CA HIS A 141 -10.38 -1.92 -13.17
C HIS A 141 -10.80 -2.15 -14.62
N GLY A 142 -11.46 -1.15 -15.19
CA GLY A 142 -11.87 -1.09 -16.60
C GLY A 142 -10.92 -0.27 -17.46
N SER A 143 -11.31 -0.03 -18.71
CA SER A 143 -10.55 0.84 -19.61
C SER A 143 -10.61 2.30 -19.16
N PRO A 144 -9.48 3.03 -19.09
CA PRO A 144 -9.46 4.46 -18.81
C PRO A 144 -10.28 5.31 -19.80
N ASP A 145 -10.45 4.84 -21.04
CA ASP A 145 -11.23 5.52 -22.10
C ASP A 145 -12.72 5.69 -21.75
N HIS A 146 -13.18 5.01 -20.70
CA HIS A 146 -14.56 5.01 -20.25
C HIS A 146 -14.75 5.72 -18.90
N VAL A 147 -13.70 6.41 -18.41
CA VAL A 147 -13.71 7.15 -17.14
C VAL A 147 -13.91 8.64 -17.41
N PHE A 148 -14.97 9.22 -16.82
CA PHE A 148 -15.22 10.65 -16.86
C PHE A 148 -14.56 11.36 -15.69
N THR A 149 -14.64 10.77 -14.50
CA THR A 149 -14.07 11.32 -13.26
C THR A 149 -13.33 10.22 -12.50
N PRO A 150 -12.00 10.32 -12.32
CA PRO A 150 -11.24 9.36 -11.52
C PRO A 150 -11.83 9.20 -10.13
N THR A 151 -12.31 7.99 -9.83
CA THR A 151 -13.02 7.66 -8.60
C THR A 151 -12.67 6.23 -8.21
N VAL A 152 -12.45 5.98 -6.92
CA VAL A 152 -12.26 4.63 -6.38
C VAL A 152 -13.47 4.27 -5.52
N LYS A 153 -14.05 3.09 -5.76
CA LYS A 153 -14.96 2.43 -4.81
C LYS A 153 -14.27 1.21 -4.24
N MET A 154 -14.37 1.05 -2.93
CA MET A 154 -13.71 0.01 -2.15
C MET A 154 -14.75 -0.94 -1.58
N GLY A 155 -14.58 -2.23 -1.84
CA GLY A 155 -15.35 -3.30 -1.22
C GLY A 155 -14.57 -3.95 -0.10
N VAL A 156 -15.15 -4.04 1.10
CA VAL A 156 -14.63 -4.82 2.22
C VAL A 156 -15.46 -6.10 2.31
N LEU A 157 -14.80 -7.23 2.07
CA LEU A 157 -15.42 -8.55 2.21
C LEU A 157 -15.27 -9.05 3.65
N PRO A 158 -16.22 -9.83 4.18
CA PRO A 158 -16.11 -10.41 5.51
C PRO A 158 -14.88 -11.31 5.63
N GLU A 159 -14.23 -11.24 6.79
CA GLU A 159 -13.14 -12.12 7.14
C GLU A 159 -13.62 -13.57 7.13
N GLN A 160 -12.90 -14.42 6.41
CA GLN A 160 -13.30 -15.82 6.28
C GLN A 160 -12.78 -16.62 7.47
N SER A 161 -13.70 -17.12 8.30
CA SER A 161 -13.36 -18.11 9.32
C SER A 161 -12.86 -19.40 8.66
N ILE A 162 -11.86 -20.04 9.28
CA ILE A 162 -11.29 -21.31 8.83
C ILE A 162 -12.44 -22.32 8.66
N GLY A 163 -12.72 -22.75 7.42
CA GLY A 163 -13.77 -23.70 7.08
C GLY A 163 -14.93 -23.15 6.24
N THR A 164 -14.97 -21.85 5.95
CA THR A 164 -15.92 -21.25 4.99
C THR A 164 -15.35 -21.21 3.56
N GLN A 165 -16.24 -21.14 2.56
CA GLN A 165 -15.92 -21.09 1.12
C GLN A 165 -14.80 -20.08 0.83
N PRO A 166 -13.81 -20.39 -0.05
CA PRO A 166 -12.67 -19.51 -0.31
C PRO A 166 -13.10 -18.14 -0.80
N SER A 167 -12.30 -17.11 -0.51
CA SER A 167 -12.54 -15.75 -1.01
C SER A 167 -12.81 -15.80 -2.52
N PRO A 168 -13.74 -14.96 -3.03
CA PRO A 168 -14.04 -14.90 -4.45
C PRO A 168 -12.79 -14.76 -5.35
N TYR A 169 -11.69 -14.28 -4.77
CA TYR A 169 -10.39 -14.10 -5.42
C TYR A 169 -9.31 -15.14 -5.02
N ARG A 170 -9.55 -16.00 -4.02
CA ARG A 170 -8.58 -16.98 -3.48
C ARG A 170 -8.70 -18.38 -4.08
N SER A 171 -9.83 -18.75 -4.66
CA SER A 171 -10.09 -20.12 -5.14
C SER A 171 -9.27 -20.54 -6.38
N LEU A 172 -8.50 -19.64 -6.99
CA LEU A 172 -7.84 -19.87 -8.28
C LEU A 172 -6.31 -19.68 -8.27
N ASP A 173 -5.71 -19.38 -7.12
CA ASP A 173 -4.26 -19.27 -6.94
C ASP A 173 -3.57 -20.65 -6.76
N ARG A 174 -4.30 -21.73 -7.08
CA ARG A 174 -3.76 -23.09 -7.16
C ARG A 174 -3.65 -23.50 -8.62
N ARG A 175 -2.68 -22.94 -9.33
CA ARG A 175 -2.12 -23.54 -10.55
C ARG A 175 -0.61 -23.53 -10.47
#